data_AF-A0A2N5ZER6-F1
#
_entry.id   AF-A0A2N5ZER6-F1
#
_cell.length_a   1.000
_cell.length_b   1.000
_cell.length_c   1.000
_cell.angle_alpha   90.00
_cell.angle_beta   90.00
_cell.angle_gamma   90.00
#
_symmetry.space_group_name_H-M   'P 1'
#
loop_
_entity.id
_entity.type
_entity.pdbx_description
1 polymer ?
#
loop_
_entity_poly.entity_id
_entity_poly.type
_entity_poly.pdbx_seq_one_letter_code
_entity_poly.pdbx_strand_id
1 'polypeptide(L)'
;MKRLAIITGIISIILVSLGSVAKVMHWPGAGITLTLGIFILAFIFTPTSLRNSFKNNGSKSAFFYVAIGLTAALLFVSALFKVLHWPGAGILLIIGSIFPFIVLIPVLLIYSRKGQLLSISNLIVVLLFLAYLGVTATFLALNISKDMIDEAVQIEKEMHSLEQLAERVNNTTKNNYKTEAFMQASAEMSAEIDNLKKQLLQFNQPDKSPIKSTNTEAITYKDNYSIAAHVFSHQNSQLINTAVKFSKYKKAFQEFHSPNEKASINENAMQNALIQEIGSNPKIWAYTNLTAIESQRAVQTHLYLKSKILNEPPE
;
A
#
# COMPACT_ATOMS: atom_id res chain seq x y z
N MET A 1 -3.17 31.43 -27.14
CA MET A 1 -2.66 30.28 -26.34
C MET A 1 -1.81 30.70 -25.13
N LYS A 2 -1.08 31.82 -25.15
CA LYS A 2 -0.36 32.33 -23.95
C LYS A 2 -1.25 32.39 -22.70
N ARG A 3 -2.44 32.99 -22.81
CA ARG A 3 -3.44 33.07 -21.72
C ARG A 3 -3.88 31.69 -21.22
N LEU A 4 -4.09 30.74 -22.13
CA LEU A 4 -4.48 29.37 -21.77
C LEU A 4 -3.38 28.67 -20.95
N ALA A 5 -2.10 28.78 -21.37
CA ALA A 5 -0.99 28.20 -20.63
C ALA A 5 -0.83 28.82 -19.23
N ILE A 6 -1.01 30.14 -19.10
CA ILE A 6 -0.96 30.82 -17.80
C ILE A 6 -2.11 30.35 -16.90
N ILE A 7 -3.35 30.34 -17.41
CA ILE A 7 -4.53 29.94 -16.64
C ILE A 7 -4.42 28.49 -16.17
N THR A 8 -4.09 27.57 -17.09
CA THR A 8 -3.95 26.14 -16.77
C THR A 8 -2.80 25.88 -15.80
N GLY A 9 -1.70 26.61 -15.91
CA GLY A 9 -0.59 26.57 -14.95
C GLY A 9 -1.03 26.99 -13.55
N ILE A 10 -1.68 28.15 -13.41
CA ILE A 10 -2.17 28.65 -12.11
C ILE A 10 -3.17 27.67 -11.49
N ILE A 11 -4.16 27.21 -12.27
CA ILE A 11 -5.16 26.22 -11.79
C ILE A 11 -4.45 24.96 -11.30
N SER A 12 -3.49 24.45 -12.06
CA SER A 12 -2.76 23.24 -11.66
C SER A 12 -2.00 23.42 -10.34
N ILE A 13 -1.30 24.55 -10.14
CA ILE A 13 -0.54 24.82 -8.91
C ILE A 13 -1.46 24.92 -7.69
N ILE A 14 -2.63 25.56 -7.84
CA ILE A 14 -3.63 25.67 -6.78
C ILE A 14 -4.15 24.29 -6.41
N LEU A 15 -4.53 23.48 -7.39
CA LEU A 15 -5.06 22.13 -7.16
C LEU A 15 -4.01 21.19 -6.56
N VAL A 16 -2.76 21.25 -7.02
CA VAL A 16 -1.67 20.44 -6.46
C VAL A 16 -1.40 20.84 -5.01
N SER A 17 -1.33 22.14 -4.71
CA SER A 17 -1.11 22.64 -3.35
C SER A 17 -2.26 22.24 -2.42
N LEU A 18 -3.50 22.50 -2.83
CA LEU A 18 -4.69 22.18 -2.04
C LEU A 18 -4.84 20.67 -1.85
N GLY A 19 -4.64 19.88 -2.91
CA GLY A 19 -4.66 18.42 -2.85
C GLY A 19 -3.59 17.86 -1.92
N SER A 20 -2.40 18.47 -1.90
CA SER A 20 -1.30 18.06 -1.00
C SER A 20 -1.63 18.34 0.45
N VAL A 21 -2.10 19.55 0.77
CA VAL A 21 -2.55 19.90 2.13
C VAL A 21 -3.71 19.01 2.57
N ALA A 22 -4.71 18.82 1.70
CA ALA A 22 -5.84 17.93 1.97
C ALA A 22 -5.38 16.48 2.22
N LYS A 23 -4.34 16.01 1.51
CA LYS A 23 -3.80 14.66 1.70
C LYS A 23 -3.11 14.51 3.06
N VAL A 24 -2.36 15.52 3.49
CA VAL A 24 -1.73 15.57 4.82
C VAL A 24 -2.80 15.67 5.92
N MET A 25 -3.85 16.45 5.70
CA MET A 25 -4.95 16.63 6.66
C MET A 25 -5.99 15.50 6.61
N HIS A 26 -5.79 14.45 5.80
CA HIS A 26 -6.72 13.33 5.59
C HIS A 26 -8.13 13.73 5.15
N TRP A 27 -8.28 14.85 4.45
CA TRP A 27 -9.58 15.32 3.99
C TRP A 27 -10.15 14.44 2.87
N PRO A 28 -11.49 14.26 2.83
CA PRO A 28 -12.14 13.51 1.77
C PRO A 28 -11.87 14.16 0.40
N GLY A 29 -11.67 13.35 -0.63
CA GLY A 29 -11.41 13.83 -1.99
C GLY A 29 -9.98 14.32 -2.28
N ALA A 30 -9.08 14.32 -1.28
CA ALA A 30 -7.69 14.79 -1.45
C ALA A 30 -6.97 14.12 -2.64
N GLY A 31 -7.12 12.81 -2.79
CA GLY A 31 -6.50 12.07 -3.89
C GLY A 31 -7.03 12.48 -5.27
N ILE A 32 -8.32 12.79 -5.38
CA ILE A 32 -8.94 13.22 -6.64
C ILE A 32 -8.44 14.62 -7.02
N THR A 33 -8.46 15.56 -6.06
CA THR A 33 -7.97 16.93 -6.28
C THR A 33 -6.50 16.95 -6.68
N LEU A 34 -5.66 16.16 -6.02
CA LEU A 34 -4.23 16.04 -6.33
C LEU A 34 -4.01 15.44 -7.72
N THR A 35 -4.75 14.37 -8.06
CA THR A 35 -4.69 13.72 -9.38
C THR A 35 -5.08 14.69 -10.48
N LEU A 36 -6.18 15.44 -10.30
CA LEU A 36 -6.67 16.41 -11.28
C LEU A 36 -5.64 17.53 -11.50
N GLY A 37 -5.05 18.06 -10.43
CA GLY A 37 -4.03 19.10 -10.51
C GLY A 37 -2.80 18.65 -11.31
N ILE A 38 -2.28 17.46 -11.01
CA ILE A 38 -1.11 16.89 -11.71
C ILE A 38 -1.46 16.52 -13.15
N PHE A 39 -2.67 16.02 -13.41
CA PHE A 39 -3.14 15.74 -14.77
C PHE A 39 -3.17 17.01 -15.63
N ILE A 40 -3.73 18.11 -15.10
CA ILE A 40 -3.73 19.40 -15.80
C ILE A 40 -2.30 19.88 -16.05
N LEU A 41 -1.41 19.76 -15.06
CA LEU A 41 0.01 20.15 -15.19
C LEU A 41 0.71 19.36 -16.32
N ALA A 42 0.60 18.03 -16.28
CA ALA A 42 1.34 17.15 -17.19
C ALA A 42 0.74 17.12 -18.61
N PHE A 43 -0.58 17.03 -18.74
CA PHE A 43 -1.24 16.76 -20.02
C PHE A 43 -1.88 17.99 -20.68
N ILE A 44 -2.08 19.09 -19.96
CA ILE A 44 -2.70 20.30 -20.51
C ILE A 44 -1.70 21.45 -20.53
N PHE A 45 -1.14 21.81 -19.38
CA PHE A 45 -0.20 22.91 -19.24
C PHE A 45 1.10 22.65 -20.03
N THR A 46 1.73 21.48 -19.84
CA THR A 46 3.01 21.18 -20.51
C THR A 46 2.89 21.21 -22.05
N PRO A 47 1.90 20.55 -22.69
CA PRO A 47 1.77 20.61 -24.15
C PRO A 47 1.38 22.00 -24.67
N THR A 48 0.54 22.76 -23.95
CA THR A 48 0.14 24.11 -24.37
C THR A 48 1.28 25.12 -24.24
N SER A 49 2.08 25.01 -23.17
CA SER A 49 3.31 25.76 -22.98
C SER A 49 4.32 25.47 -24.09
N LEU A 50 4.44 24.21 -24.49
CA LEU A 50 5.29 23.79 -25.60
C LEU A 50 4.87 24.43 -26.92
N ARG A 51 3.61 24.26 -27.32
CA ARG A 51 3.10 24.81 -28.58
C ARG A 51 3.32 26.32 -28.67
N ASN A 52 3.18 27.01 -27.54
CA ASN A 52 3.45 28.44 -27.46
C ASN A 52 4.94 28.78 -27.56
N SER A 53 5.83 27.96 -26.99
CA SER A 53 7.29 28.16 -27.04
C SER A 53 7.84 27.98 -28.46
N PHE A 54 7.37 26.95 -29.20
CA PHE A 54 7.73 26.76 -30.62
C PHE A 54 7.33 27.95 -31.49
N LYS A 55 6.14 28.52 -31.25
CA LYS A 55 5.64 29.65 -32.06
C LYS A 55 6.41 30.95 -31.83
N ASN A 56 6.98 31.17 -30.65
CA ASN A 56 7.54 32.47 -30.27
C ASN A 56 9.07 32.53 -30.29
N ASN A 57 9.78 31.44 -29.98
CA ASN A 57 11.22 31.52 -29.67
C ASN A 57 12.12 30.72 -30.64
N GLY A 58 11.54 30.05 -31.65
CA GLY A 58 12.27 29.17 -32.56
C GLY A 58 12.55 27.78 -31.97
N SER A 59 12.99 26.85 -32.82
CA SER A 59 13.04 25.41 -32.51
C SER A 59 13.98 25.05 -31.34
N LYS A 60 15.18 25.63 -31.26
CA LYS A 60 16.20 25.25 -30.27
C LYS A 60 15.85 25.63 -28.83
N SER A 61 15.35 26.84 -28.59
CA SER A 61 14.90 27.24 -27.25
C SER A 61 13.60 26.57 -26.84
N ALA A 62 12.70 26.32 -27.81
CA ALA A 62 11.48 25.58 -27.53
C ALA A 62 11.78 24.17 -27.01
N PHE A 63 12.73 23.46 -27.64
CA PHE A 63 13.18 22.15 -27.20
C PHE A 63 13.76 22.14 -25.77
N PHE A 64 14.50 23.19 -25.39
CA PHE A 64 14.99 23.35 -24.02
C PHE A 64 13.86 23.44 -22.99
N TYR A 65 12.85 24.29 -23.24
CA TYR A 65 11.69 24.40 -22.34
C TYR A 65 10.86 23.10 -22.29
N VAL A 66 10.83 22.30 -23.35
CA VAL A 66 10.23 20.94 -23.33
C VAL A 66 10.97 20.04 -22.37
N ALA A 67 12.29 19.96 -22.49
CA ALA A 67 13.08 19.05 -21.68
C ALA A 67 12.84 19.31 -20.18
N ILE A 68 12.80 20.59 -19.79
CA ILE A 68 12.46 21.00 -18.41
C ILE A 68 11.03 20.60 -18.06
N GLY A 69 10.05 20.93 -18.92
CA GLY A 69 8.64 20.65 -18.67
C GLY A 69 8.34 19.15 -18.55
N LEU A 70 8.90 18.32 -19.42
CA LEU A 70 8.77 16.86 -19.38
C LEU A 70 9.42 16.27 -18.14
N THR A 71 10.61 16.76 -17.77
CA THR A 71 11.29 16.31 -16.54
C THR A 71 10.45 16.63 -15.31
N ALA A 72 9.90 17.84 -15.23
CA ALA A 72 9.02 18.24 -14.14
C ALA A 72 7.71 17.43 -14.12
N ALA A 73 7.07 17.26 -15.28
CA ALA A 73 5.84 16.47 -15.39
C ALA A 73 6.08 15.01 -14.95
N LEU A 74 7.17 14.39 -15.39
CA LEU A 74 7.53 13.03 -15.01
C LEU A 74 7.78 12.92 -13.50
N LEU A 75 8.43 13.91 -12.88
CA LEU A 75 8.58 13.97 -11.41
C LEU A 75 7.23 13.99 -10.71
N PHE A 76 6.36 14.93 -11.09
CA PHE A 76 5.06 15.09 -10.42
C PHE A 76 4.18 13.86 -10.60
N VAL A 77 4.18 13.23 -11.78
CA VAL A 77 3.44 11.98 -12.01
C VAL A 77 4.05 10.84 -11.19
N SER A 78 5.37 10.72 -11.10
CA SER A 78 6.03 9.70 -10.28
C SER A 78 5.73 9.88 -8.78
N ALA A 79 5.80 11.11 -8.30
CA ALA A 79 5.45 11.48 -6.93
C ALA A 79 3.96 11.22 -6.65
N LEU A 80 3.06 11.50 -7.59
CA LEU A 80 1.63 11.19 -7.47
C LEU A 80 1.41 9.70 -7.25
N PHE A 81 2.03 8.84 -8.06
CA PHE A 81 1.92 7.39 -7.91
C PHE A 81 2.42 6.93 -6.53
N LYS A 82 3.52 7.52 -6.04
CA LYS A 82 4.05 7.23 -4.72
C LYS A 82 3.11 7.66 -3.60
N VAL A 83 2.60 8.89 -3.64
CA VAL A 83 1.67 9.45 -2.65
C VAL A 83 0.33 8.70 -2.63
N LEU A 84 -0.15 8.25 -3.79
CA LEU A 84 -1.40 7.50 -3.91
C LEU A 84 -1.24 5.98 -3.78
N HIS A 85 -0.01 5.48 -3.55
CA HIS A 85 0.28 4.05 -3.42
C HIS A 85 -0.16 3.22 -4.63
N TRP A 86 -0.16 3.85 -5.81
CA TRP A 86 -0.53 3.19 -7.05
C TRP A 86 0.56 2.22 -7.50
N PRO A 87 0.18 1.11 -8.17
CA PRO A 87 1.15 0.13 -8.65
C PRO A 87 2.14 0.77 -9.63
N GLY A 88 3.41 0.35 -9.54
CA GLY A 88 4.47 0.87 -10.40
C GLY A 88 5.11 2.17 -9.93
N ALA A 89 4.71 2.74 -8.79
CA ALA A 89 5.28 3.98 -8.25
C ALA A 89 6.82 3.97 -8.13
N GLY A 90 7.40 2.87 -7.65
CA GLY A 90 8.86 2.74 -7.51
C GLY A 90 9.58 2.72 -8.86
N ILE A 91 9.05 1.97 -9.83
CA ILE A 91 9.60 1.90 -11.20
C ILE A 91 9.51 3.28 -11.86
N LEU A 92 8.36 3.96 -11.72
CA LEU A 92 8.15 5.27 -12.31
C LEU A 92 9.06 6.33 -11.69
N LEU A 93 9.29 6.29 -10.37
CA LEU A 93 10.27 7.15 -9.70
C LEU A 93 11.71 6.88 -10.18
N ILE A 94 12.11 5.63 -10.37
CA ILE A 94 13.45 5.31 -10.90
C ILE A 94 13.62 5.86 -12.32
N ILE A 95 12.65 5.61 -13.21
CA ILE A 95 12.65 6.16 -14.56
C ILE A 95 12.68 7.70 -14.51
N GLY A 96 11.84 8.27 -13.65
CA GLY A 96 11.77 9.68 -13.34
C GLY A 96 13.15 10.23 -13.00
N SER A 97 13.80 9.68 -11.99
CA SER A 97 15.11 10.09 -11.49
C SER A 97 16.21 10.02 -12.55
N ILE A 98 16.20 9.01 -13.41
CA ILE A 98 17.23 8.84 -14.46
C ILE A 98 16.97 9.80 -15.64
N PHE A 99 15.71 10.09 -15.95
CA PHE A 99 15.31 10.87 -17.13
C PHE A 99 16.03 12.22 -17.30
N PRO A 100 16.17 13.09 -16.28
CA PRO A 100 16.89 14.35 -16.44
C PRO A 100 18.37 14.17 -16.83
N PHE A 101 19.02 13.09 -16.40
CA PHE A 101 20.42 12.85 -16.76
C PHE A 101 20.58 12.54 -18.25
N ILE A 102 19.59 11.88 -18.84
CA ILE A 102 19.59 11.51 -20.27
C ILE A 102 19.05 12.65 -21.15
N VAL A 103 18.07 13.41 -20.66
CA VAL A 103 17.38 14.42 -21.47
C VAL A 103 17.74 15.84 -21.05
N LEU A 104 17.55 16.21 -19.79
CA LEU A 104 17.72 17.58 -19.33
C LEU A 104 19.18 18.03 -19.39
N ILE A 105 20.13 17.22 -18.94
CA ILE A 105 21.57 17.58 -18.92
C ILE A 105 22.11 17.79 -20.34
N PRO A 106 21.97 16.85 -21.30
CA PRO A 106 22.47 17.08 -22.65
C PRO A 106 21.83 18.29 -23.32
N VAL A 107 20.53 18.49 -23.10
CA VAL A 107 19.80 19.64 -23.67
C VAL A 107 20.27 20.96 -23.07
N LEU A 108 20.54 21.00 -21.76
CA LEU A 108 21.12 22.17 -21.09
C LEU A 108 22.52 22.49 -21.64
N LEU A 109 23.35 21.48 -21.87
CA LEU A 109 24.70 21.67 -22.42
C LEU A 109 24.68 22.15 -23.89
N ILE A 110 23.79 21.62 -24.72
CA ILE A 110 23.63 22.04 -26.12
C ILE A 110 23.07 23.47 -26.22
N TYR A 111 22.11 23.80 -25.35
CA TYR A 111 21.50 25.12 -25.32
C TYR A 111 22.45 26.20 -24.77
N SER A 112 23.29 25.85 -23.79
CA SER A 112 24.26 26.76 -23.19
C SER A 112 25.44 26.99 -24.14
N ARG A 113 25.60 28.21 -24.64
CA ARG A 113 26.78 28.59 -25.44
C ARG A 113 28.05 28.59 -24.56
N LYS A 114 29.22 28.28 -25.15
CA LYS A 114 30.53 28.38 -24.48
C LYS A 114 30.65 29.75 -23.77
N GLY A 115 30.84 29.73 -22.44
CA GLY A 115 30.95 30.93 -21.60
C GLY A 115 29.66 31.45 -20.95
N GLN A 116 28.48 30.87 -21.23
CA GLN A 116 27.18 31.31 -20.66
C GLN A 116 26.54 30.31 -19.67
N LEU A 117 27.26 29.26 -19.28
CA LEU A 117 26.80 28.29 -18.28
C LEU A 117 26.46 28.94 -16.92
N LEU A 118 27.16 30.02 -16.56
CA LEU A 118 26.91 30.80 -15.34
C LEU A 118 25.90 31.94 -15.53
N SER A 119 25.15 31.97 -16.64
CA SER A 119 24.05 32.92 -16.76
C SER A 119 22.99 32.65 -15.69
N ILE A 120 22.33 33.71 -15.20
CA ILE A 120 21.32 33.62 -14.14
C ILE A 120 20.23 32.59 -14.52
N SER A 121 19.81 32.54 -15.78
CA SER A 121 18.80 31.58 -16.25
C SER A 121 19.27 30.13 -16.14
N ASN A 122 20.52 29.84 -16.49
CA ASN A 122 21.08 28.49 -16.39
C ASN A 122 21.32 28.09 -14.93
N LEU A 123 21.76 29.05 -14.08
CA LEU A 123 21.90 28.83 -12.65
C LEU A 123 20.55 28.47 -11.99
N ILE A 124 19.46 29.14 -12.37
CA ILE A 124 18.11 28.79 -11.90
C ILE A 124 17.76 27.35 -12.28
N VAL A 125 18.06 26.92 -13.51
CA VAL A 125 17.77 25.55 -13.96
C VAL A 125 18.62 24.52 -13.21
N VAL A 126 19.90 24.82 -12.95
CA VAL A 126 20.78 23.96 -12.14
C VAL A 126 20.27 23.87 -10.70
N LEU A 127 19.87 24.99 -10.08
CA LEU A 127 19.29 25.00 -8.73
C LEU A 127 18.00 24.18 -8.65
N LEU A 128 17.10 24.33 -9.63
CA LEU A 128 15.88 23.52 -9.73
C LEU A 128 16.20 22.04 -9.93
N PHE A 129 17.26 21.71 -10.67
CA PHE A 129 17.72 20.34 -10.85
C PHE A 129 18.30 19.75 -9.54
N LEU A 130 19.07 20.52 -8.76
CA LEU A 130 19.52 20.07 -7.44
C LEU A 130 18.33 19.85 -6.48
N ALA A 131 17.36 20.77 -6.48
CA ALA A 131 16.14 20.60 -5.70
C ALA A 131 15.36 19.34 -6.14
N TYR A 132 15.27 19.09 -7.45
CA TYR A 132 14.70 17.88 -8.02
C TYR A 132 15.39 16.61 -7.49
N LEU A 133 16.73 16.59 -7.42
CA LEU A 133 17.48 15.44 -6.90
C LEU A 133 17.18 15.19 -5.42
N GLY A 134 17.12 16.26 -4.61
CA GLY A 134 16.71 16.14 -3.21
C GLY A 134 15.30 15.58 -3.06
N VAL A 135 14.34 16.09 -3.83
CA VAL A 135 12.94 15.64 -3.79
C VAL A 135 12.82 14.16 -4.20
N THR A 136 13.44 13.76 -5.31
CA THR A 136 13.40 12.36 -5.76
C THR A 136 14.06 11.41 -4.78
N ALA A 137 15.20 11.79 -4.20
CA ALA A 137 15.88 11.00 -3.17
C ALA A 137 14.98 10.80 -1.94
N THR A 138 14.32 11.87 -1.48
CA THR A 138 13.33 11.79 -0.38
C THR A 138 12.18 10.86 -0.73
N PHE A 139 11.58 10.97 -1.92
CA PHE A 139 10.49 10.07 -2.33
C PHE A 139 10.92 8.60 -2.47
N LEU A 140 12.16 8.32 -2.86
CA LEU A 140 12.72 6.97 -2.82
C LEU A 140 12.91 6.47 -1.38
N ALA A 141 13.33 7.37 -0.49
CA ALA A 141 13.55 7.07 0.93
C ALA A 141 12.24 6.91 1.73
N LEU A 142 11.12 7.47 1.25
CA LEU A 142 9.77 7.35 1.84
C LEU A 142 9.16 5.94 1.76
N ASN A 143 9.96 4.88 1.82
CA ASN A 143 9.48 3.53 2.12
C ASN A 143 9.20 3.40 3.62
N ILE A 144 8.51 2.32 4.00
CA ILE A 144 8.28 2.01 5.43
C ILE A 144 9.63 1.97 6.13
N SER A 145 9.74 2.68 7.27
CA SER A 145 10.99 2.71 8.03
C SER A 145 11.37 1.30 8.47
N LYS A 146 12.67 1.05 8.59
CA LYS A 146 13.16 -0.24 9.11
C LYS A 146 12.55 -0.54 10.48
N ASP A 147 12.48 0.48 11.34
CA ASP A 147 11.90 0.35 12.68
C ASP A 147 10.44 -0.14 12.65
N MET A 148 9.62 0.38 11.72
CA MET A 148 8.22 -0.09 11.55
C MET A 148 8.14 -1.52 11.01
N ILE A 149 9.08 -1.93 10.15
CA ILE A 149 9.18 -3.31 9.66
C ILE A 149 9.61 -4.24 10.80
N ASP A 150 10.61 -3.83 11.58
CA ASP A 150 11.15 -4.60 12.69
C ASP A 150 10.12 -4.73 13.82
N GLU A 151 9.36 -3.67 14.10
CA GLU A 151 8.21 -3.70 15.01
C GLU A 151 7.13 -4.66 14.51
N ALA A 152 6.75 -4.61 13.22
CA ALA A 152 5.77 -5.54 12.66
C ALA A 152 6.23 -7.01 12.75
N VAL A 153 7.53 -7.27 12.58
CA VAL A 153 8.13 -8.61 12.78
C VAL A 153 8.13 -9.01 14.26
N GLN A 154 8.42 -8.08 15.17
CA GLN A 154 8.40 -8.36 16.60
C GLN A 154 6.98 -8.69 17.09
N ILE A 155 6.00 -7.87 16.73
CA ILE A 155 4.58 -8.11 17.04
C ILE A 155 4.14 -9.48 16.52
N GLU A 156 4.56 -9.83 15.29
CA GLU A 156 4.24 -11.13 14.72
C GLU A 156 4.82 -12.30 15.54
N LYS A 157 6.09 -12.20 15.96
CA LYS A 157 6.72 -13.21 16.82
C LYS A 157 5.99 -13.37 18.15
N GLU A 158 5.62 -12.27 18.78
CA GLU A 158 4.87 -12.28 20.04
C GLU A 158 3.48 -12.93 19.86
N MET A 159 2.73 -12.53 18.85
CA MET A 159 1.41 -13.08 18.55
C MET A 159 1.47 -14.58 18.20
N HIS A 160 2.48 -15.00 17.44
CA HIS A 160 2.68 -16.41 17.12
C HIS A 160 3.07 -17.24 18.35
N SER A 161 3.86 -16.68 19.27
CA SER A 161 4.19 -17.35 20.53
C SER A 161 2.94 -17.57 21.41
N LEU A 162 2.03 -16.59 21.44
CA LEU A 162 0.76 -16.68 22.16
C LEU A 162 -0.16 -17.74 21.53
N GLU A 163 -0.24 -17.77 20.19
CA GLU A 163 -0.98 -18.78 19.43
C GLU A 163 -0.47 -20.19 19.79
N GLN A 164 0.85 -20.41 19.74
CA GLN A 164 1.46 -21.70 20.07
C GLN A 164 1.19 -22.10 21.52
N LEU A 165 1.23 -21.15 22.46
CA LEU A 165 0.92 -21.42 23.86
C LEU A 165 -0.54 -21.84 24.04
N ALA A 166 -1.48 -21.10 23.45
CA ALA A 166 -2.90 -21.43 23.51
C ALA A 166 -3.21 -22.81 22.90
N GLU A 167 -2.65 -23.12 21.73
CA GLU A 167 -2.82 -24.44 21.10
C GLU A 167 -2.17 -25.57 21.92
N ARG A 168 -1.01 -25.34 22.54
CA ARG A 168 -0.38 -26.31 23.46
C ARG A 168 -1.22 -26.59 24.69
N VAL A 169 -1.86 -25.58 25.26
CA VAL A 169 -2.74 -25.76 26.44
C VAL A 169 -4.04 -26.46 26.05
N ASN A 170 -4.53 -26.24 24.84
CA ASN A 170 -5.79 -26.80 24.36
C ASN A 170 -5.67 -28.25 23.85
N ASN A 171 -4.47 -28.74 23.59
CA ASN A 171 -4.24 -30.00 22.85
C ASN A 171 -4.94 -31.23 23.46
N THR A 172 -5.02 -31.32 24.79
CA THR A 172 -5.66 -32.42 25.51
C THR A 172 -7.18 -32.35 25.43
N THR A 173 -7.75 -31.14 25.50
CA THR A 173 -9.20 -30.91 25.55
C THR A 173 -9.83 -30.83 24.15
N LYS A 174 -9.07 -30.40 23.14
CA LYS A 174 -9.55 -30.14 21.78
C LYS A 174 -10.20 -31.35 21.12
N ASN A 175 -9.73 -32.57 21.43
CA ASN A 175 -10.26 -33.79 20.86
C ASN A 175 -11.66 -34.15 21.37
N ASN A 176 -11.98 -33.80 22.63
CA ASN A 176 -13.26 -34.14 23.25
C ASN A 176 -14.43 -33.33 22.66
N TYR A 177 -14.16 -32.12 22.19
CA TYR A 177 -15.18 -31.20 21.65
C TYR A 177 -15.04 -30.94 20.15
N LYS A 178 -14.27 -31.76 19.42
CA LYS A 178 -13.95 -31.55 17.99
C LYS A 178 -15.19 -31.45 17.09
N THR A 179 -16.28 -32.12 17.46
CA THR A 179 -17.54 -32.12 16.70
C THR A 179 -18.43 -30.92 17.01
N GLU A 180 -18.10 -30.11 18.01
CA GLU A 180 -18.88 -28.92 18.32
C GLU A 180 -18.75 -27.87 17.22
N ALA A 181 -19.85 -27.19 16.91
CA ALA A 181 -19.93 -26.23 15.81
C ALA A 181 -18.89 -25.10 15.93
N PHE A 182 -18.61 -24.65 17.16
CA PHE A 182 -17.57 -23.65 17.44
C PHE A 182 -16.18 -24.17 17.07
N MET A 183 -15.85 -25.40 17.46
CA MET A 183 -14.54 -26.00 17.20
C MET A 183 -14.31 -26.26 15.71
N GLN A 184 -15.36 -26.66 14.99
CA GLN A 184 -15.32 -26.79 13.53
C GLN A 184 -15.10 -25.43 12.84
N ALA A 185 -15.85 -24.40 13.25
CA ALA A 185 -15.70 -23.05 12.70
C ALA A 185 -14.30 -22.47 12.98
N SER A 186 -13.75 -22.72 14.17
CA SER A 186 -12.39 -22.32 14.56
C SER A 186 -11.33 -23.00 13.68
N ALA A 187 -11.45 -24.31 13.45
CA ALA A 187 -10.52 -25.04 12.58
C ALA A 187 -10.60 -24.58 11.12
N GLU A 188 -11.80 -24.34 10.59
CA GLU A 188 -12.00 -23.81 9.23
C GLU A 188 -11.38 -22.42 9.06
N MET A 189 -11.52 -21.55 10.06
CA MET A 189 -10.92 -20.21 10.05
C MET A 189 -9.38 -20.27 10.07
N SER A 190 -8.80 -21.11 10.93
CA SER A 190 -7.34 -21.30 11.02
C SER A 190 -6.74 -21.75 9.69
N ALA A 191 -7.35 -22.76 9.05
CA ALA A 191 -6.92 -23.26 7.74
C ALA A 191 -6.99 -22.18 6.65
N GLU A 192 -7.98 -21.29 6.74
CA GLU A 192 -8.13 -20.18 5.80
C GLU A 192 -7.08 -19.09 6.03
N ILE A 193 -6.78 -18.74 7.29
CA ILE A 193 -5.72 -17.81 7.63
C ILE A 193 -4.36 -18.31 7.11
N ASP A 194 -4.07 -19.60 7.28
CA ASP A 194 -2.86 -20.21 6.75
C ASP A 194 -2.78 -20.13 5.22
N ASN A 195 -3.90 -20.33 4.53
CA ASN A 195 -3.98 -20.16 3.08
C ASN A 195 -3.68 -18.72 2.67
N LEU A 196 -4.28 -17.73 3.32
CA LEU A 196 -4.03 -16.31 3.05
C LEU A 196 -2.56 -15.93 3.31
N LYS A 197 -2.00 -16.38 4.44
CA LYS A 197 -0.58 -16.19 4.76
C LYS A 197 0.32 -16.77 3.66
N LYS A 198 0.03 -17.98 3.18
CA LYS A 198 0.75 -18.61 2.06
C LYS A 198 0.64 -17.79 0.77
N GLN A 199 -0.55 -17.28 0.44
CA GLN A 199 -0.75 -16.44 -0.74
C GLN A 199 0.07 -15.15 -0.67
N LEU A 200 0.07 -14.48 0.48
CA LEU A 200 0.90 -13.31 0.70
C LEU A 200 2.38 -13.63 0.50
N LEU A 201 2.87 -14.74 1.06
CA LEU A 201 4.28 -15.14 0.97
C LEU A 201 4.72 -15.51 -0.46
N GLN A 202 3.90 -16.31 -1.16
CA GLN A 202 4.22 -16.89 -2.48
C GLN A 202 4.04 -15.89 -3.65
N PHE A 203 3.38 -14.75 -3.43
CA PHE A 203 3.14 -13.77 -4.47
C PHE A 203 4.48 -13.25 -5.06
N ASN A 204 4.68 -13.49 -6.37
CA ASN A 204 5.88 -13.18 -7.14
C ASN A 204 7.19 -13.86 -6.68
N GLN A 205 7.14 -14.98 -5.95
CA GLN A 205 8.33 -15.81 -5.76
C GLN A 205 8.54 -16.73 -6.98
N PRO A 206 9.72 -16.71 -7.63
CA PRO A 206 10.00 -17.56 -8.80
C PRO A 206 10.07 -19.06 -8.45
N ASP A 207 10.27 -19.40 -7.17
CA ASP A 207 10.39 -20.78 -6.71
C ASP A 207 9.18 -21.18 -5.87
N LYS A 208 8.45 -22.21 -6.31
CA LYS A 208 7.32 -22.83 -5.59
C LYS A 208 7.79 -23.79 -4.50
N SER A 209 9.04 -23.68 -4.05
CA SER A 209 9.55 -24.45 -2.93
C SER A 209 8.64 -24.24 -1.70
N PRO A 210 8.24 -25.31 -0.98
CA PRO A 210 7.43 -25.17 0.22
C PRO A 210 8.22 -24.36 1.23
N ILE A 211 7.78 -23.13 1.50
CA ILE A 211 8.34 -22.28 2.54
C ILE A 211 8.11 -23.03 3.85
N LYS A 212 9.17 -23.70 4.34
CA LYS A 212 9.20 -24.29 5.68
C LYS A 212 9.12 -23.11 6.65
N SER A 213 7.93 -22.94 7.22
CA SER A 213 7.64 -22.30 8.52
C SER A 213 8.30 -20.93 8.81
N THR A 214 7.44 -19.94 9.04
CA THR A 214 7.55 -18.97 10.16
C THR A 214 8.73 -18.00 10.23
N ASN A 215 9.56 -17.85 9.20
CA ASN A 215 10.61 -16.80 9.22
C ASN A 215 10.13 -15.52 8.53
N THR A 216 9.42 -14.69 9.29
CA THR A 216 8.94 -13.34 8.98
C THR A 216 10.07 -12.40 8.55
N GLU A 217 11.29 -12.69 8.99
CA GLU A 217 12.52 -12.00 8.58
C GLU A 217 12.83 -12.18 7.08
N ALA A 218 12.48 -13.33 6.50
CA ALA A 218 12.73 -13.69 5.10
C ALA A 218 11.65 -13.21 4.12
N ILE A 219 10.62 -12.48 4.60
CA ILE A 219 9.59 -11.92 3.74
C ILE A 219 10.23 -10.90 2.79
N THR A 220 10.20 -11.19 1.50
CA THR A 220 10.60 -10.24 0.45
C THR A 220 9.49 -9.24 0.17
N TYR A 221 9.87 -8.00 -0.16
CA TYR A 221 8.95 -6.89 -0.46
C TYR A 221 7.98 -6.56 0.70
N LYS A 222 8.53 -6.46 1.93
CA LYS A 222 7.77 -6.23 3.17
C LYS A 222 6.88 -4.98 3.10
N ASP A 223 7.34 -3.94 2.42
CA ASP A 223 6.69 -2.65 2.25
C ASP A 223 5.72 -2.56 1.07
N ASN A 224 5.49 -3.67 0.35
CA ASN A 224 4.68 -3.65 -0.85
C ASN A 224 3.18 -3.78 -0.55
N TYR A 225 2.44 -2.72 -0.86
CA TYR A 225 0.98 -2.63 -0.71
C TYR A 225 0.21 -3.40 -1.78
N SER A 226 0.76 -3.56 -2.99
CA SER A 226 0.05 -4.19 -4.10
C SER A 226 -0.21 -5.69 -3.89
N ILE A 227 0.63 -6.35 -3.08
CA ILE A 227 0.52 -7.79 -2.80
C ILE A 227 -0.71 -8.06 -1.94
N ALA A 228 -0.85 -7.33 -0.82
CA ALA A 228 -2.03 -7.42 0.04
C ALA A 228 -3.30 -6.99 -0.73
N ALA A 229 -3.24 -5.88 -1.47
CA ALA A 229 -4.37 -5.41 -2.25
C ALA A 229 -4.85 -6.42 -3.30
N HIS A 230 -3.93 -7.21 -3.89
CA HIS A 230 -4.29 -8.27 -4.83
C HIS A 230 -4.98 -9.45 -4.13
N VAL A 231 -4.39 -9.94 -3.03
CA VAL A 231 -4.95 -11.06 -2.23
C VAL A 231 -6.33 -10.68 -1.68
N PHE A 232 -6.46 -9.45 -1.17
CA PHE A 232 -7.69 -8.90 -0.60
C PHE A 232 -8.38 -7.96 -1.59
N SER A 233 -8.78 -8.48 -2.74
CA SER A 233 -9.57 -7.74 -3.74
C SER A 233 -10.96 -8.34 -3.92
N HIS A 234 -11.95 -7.50 -4.28
CA HIS A 234 -13.29 -7.98 -4.66
C HIS A 234 -13.27 -8.95 -5.85
N GLN A 235 -12.22 -8.91 -6.67
CA GLN A 235 -12.04 -9.80 -7.82
C GLN A 235 -11.51 -11.19 -7.42
N ASN A 236 -10.99 -11.35 -6.20
CA ASN A 236 -10.52 -12.64 -5.71
C ASN A 236 -11.69 -13.47 -5.20
N SER A 237 -12.11 -14.47 -5.99
CA SER A 237 -13.19 -15.41 -5.62
C SER A 237 -12.92 -16.17 -4.31
N GLN A 238 -11.65 -16.36 -3.93
CA GLN A 238 -11.30 -17.03 -2.67
C GLN A 238 -11.63 -16.16 -1.46
N LEU A 239 -11.54 -14.83 -1.58
CA LEU A 239 -11.83 -13.90 -0.49
C LEU A 239 -13.30 -13.95 -0.04
N ILE A 240 -14.21 -14.27 -0.97
CA ILE A 240 -15.63 -14.47 -0.63
C ILE A 240 -15.76 -15.69 0.30
N ASN A 241 -15.13 -16.80 -0.04
CA ASN A 241 -15.13 -18.01 0.80
C ASN A 241 -14.43 -17.75 2.16
N THR A 242 -13.34 -16.97 2.16
CA THR A 242 -12.70 -16.50 3.37
C THR A 242 -13.67 -15.73 4.26
N ALA A 243 -14.40 -14.77 3.70
CA ALA A 243 -15.35 -13.94 4.45
C ALA A 243 -16.49 -14.78 5.05
N VAL A 244 -16.97 -15.80 4.34
CA VAL A 244 -17.97 -16.77 4.84
C VAL A 244 -17.44 -17.56 6.04
N LYS A 245 -16.20 -18.05 5.99
CA LYS A 245 -15.61 -18.80 7.11
C LYS A 245 -15.37 -17.90 8.32
N PHE A 246 -14.91 -16.67 8.10
CA PHE A 246 -14.72 -15.68 9.16
C PHE A 246 -16.04 -15.26 9.80
N SER A 247 -17.10 -15.08 9.00
CA SER A 247 -18.44 -14.76 9.51
C SER A 247 -19.00 -15.92 10.32
N LYS A 248 -18.83 -17.17 9.86
CA LYS A 248 -19.23 -18.39 10.58
C LYS A 248 -18.55 -18.49 11.95
N TYR A 249 -17.23 -18.29 12.01
CA TYR A 249 -16.50 -18.29 13.29
C TYR A 249 -16.98 -17.18 14.23
N LYS A 250 -17.05 -15.94 13.72
CA LYS A 250 -17.48 -14.79 14.53
C LYS A 250 -18.91 -14.98 15.06
N LYS A 251 -19.79 -15.61 14.29
CA LYS A 251 -21.15 -15.95 14.71
C LYS A 251 -21.14 -16.98 15.83
N ALA A 252 -20.38 -18.06 15.67
CA ALA A 252 -20.24 -19.09 16.71
C ALA A 252 -19.66 -18.53 18.01
N PHE A 253 -18.69 -17.60 17.92
CA PHE A 253 -18.15 -16.92 19.09
C PHE A 253 -19.16 -15.98 19.77
N GLN A 254 -19.95 -15.24 19.00
CA GLN A 254 -21.01 -14.39 19.55
C GLN A 254 -22.12 -15.20 20.24
N GLU A 255 -22.53 -16.33 19.66
CA GLU A 255 -23.50 -17.24 20.28
C GLU A 255 -22.96 -17.81 21.61
N PHE A 256 -21.65 -18.04 21.70
CA PHE A 256 -20.99 -18.44 22.95
C PHE A 256 -20.95 -17.29 23.99
N HIS A 257 -20.58 -16.08 23.56
CA HIS A 257 -20.40 -14.94 24.48
C HIS A 257 -21.71 -14.29 24.94
N SER A 258 -22.68 -14.18 24.03
CA SER A 258 -23.99 -13.54 24.23
C SER A 258 -25.11 -14.42 23.67
N PRO A 259 -25.52 -15.51 24.36
CA PRO A 259 -26.48 -16.48 23.82
C PRO A 259 -27.86 -15.89 23.47
N ASN A 260 -28.22 -14.77 24.10
CA ASN A 260 -29.52 -14.12 23.94
C ASN A 260 -29.54 -13.08 22.81
N GLU A 261 -28.41 -12.83 22.14
CA GLU A 261 -28.29 -11.81 21.11
C GLU A 261 -28.13 -12.48 19.73
N LYS A 262 -29.10 -12.26 18.82
CA LYS A 262 -29.01 -12.81 17.46
C LYS A 262 -27.94 -12.08 16.65
N ALA A 263 -26.83 -12.78 16.41
CA ALA A 263 -25.75 -12.32 15.54
C ALA A 263 -26.21 -12.23 14.06
N SER A 264 -26.36 -11.02 13.54
CA SER A 264 -26.57 -10.76 12.10
C SER A 264 -25.25 -10.37 11.42
N ILE A 265 -24.35 -11.35 11.27
CA ILE A 265 -23.07 -11.10 10.58
C ILE A 265 -23.29 -11.21 9.07
N ASN A 266 -23.17 -10.09 8.37
CA ASN A 266 -23.24 -10.03 6.92
C ASN A 266 -21.88 -10.36 6.28
N GLU A 267 -21.84 -11.37 5.41
CA GLU A 267 -20.65 -11.82 4.69
C GLU A 267 -20.04 -10.71 3.82
N ASN A 268 -20.88 -9.88 3.18
CA ASN A 268 -20.41 -8.74 2.39
C ASN A 268 -19.75 -7.67 3.27
N ALA A 269 -20.28 -7.47 4.49
CA ALA A 269 -19.66 -6.56 5.44
C ALA A 269 -18.31 -7.11 5.93
N MET A 270 -18.22 -8.43 6.17
CA MET A 270 -16.96 -9.10 6.53
C MET A 270 -15.93 -8.99 5.41
N GLN A 271 -16.32 -9.23 4.16
CA GLN A 271 -15.44 -9.07 3.00
C GLN A 271 -14.90 -7.64 2.90
N ASN A 272 -15.77 -6.64 3.01
CA ASN A 272 -15.36 -5.24 2.97
C ASN A 272 -14.42 -4.88 4.13
N ALA A 273 -14.66 -5.40 5.33
CA ALA A 273 -13.78 -5.21 6.48
C ALA A 273 -12.38 -5.80 6.22
N LEU A 274 -12.28 -7.04 5.70
CA LEU A 274 -11.00 -7.65 5.36
C LEU A 274 -10.22 -6.84 4.30
N ILE A 275 -10.91 -6.31 3.30
CA ILE A 275 -10.29 -5.46 2.27
C ILE A 275 -9.76 -4.17 2.87
N GLN A 276 -10.55 -3.50 3.73
CA GLN A 276 -10.14 -2.24 4.33
C GLN A 276 -9.06 -2.41 5.40
N GLU A 277 -9.17 -3.41 6.27
CA GLU A 277 -8.29 -3.59 7.43
C GLU A 277 -7.02 -4.37 7.12
N ILE A 278 -7.01 -5.22 6.09
CA ILE A 278 -5.86 -6.06 5.74
C ILE A 278 -5.35 -5.74 4.34
N GLY A 279 -6.26 -5.64 3.35
CA GLY A 279 -5.89 -5.39 1.95
C GLY A 279 -5.26 -4.04 1.66
N SER A 280 -5.55 -3.03 2.48
CA SER A 280 -4.98 -1.68 2.34
C SER A 280 -3.57 -1.54 2.95
N ASN A 281 -3.10 -2.57 3.65
CA ASN A 281 -1.84 -2.52 4.39
C ASN A 281 -0.65 -3.07 3.57
N PRO A 282 0.58 -2.69 3.93
CA PRO A 282 1.78 -3.34 3.42
C PRO A 282 1.76 -4.84 3.66
N LYS A 283 2.43 -5.62 2.79
CA LYS A 283 2.55 -7.07 2.91
C LYS A 283 2.91 -7.55 4.33
N ILE A 284 3.90 -6.91 4.98
CA ILE A 284 4.30 -7.31 6.34
C ILE A 284 3.19 -7.10 7.36
N TRP A 285 2.51 -5.95 7.32
CA TRP A 285 1.40 -5.63 8.22
C TRP A 285 0.17 -6.49 7.96
N ALA A 286 -0.15 -6.78 6.69
CA ALA A 286 -1.21 -7.72 6.34
C ALA A 286 -0.92 -9.12 6.93
N TYR A 287 0.32 -9.57 6.84
CA TYR A 287 0.76 -10.84 7.43
C TYR A 287 0.68 -10.81 8.97
N THR A 288 1.19 -9.75 9.61
CA THR A 288 1.13 -9.57 11.07
C THR A 288 -0.31 -9.51 11.58
N ASN A 289 -1.21 -8.82 10.87
CA ASN A 289 -2.64 -8.78 11.20
C ASN A 289 -3.28 -10.16 11.13
N LEU A 290 -2.95 -10.98 10.12
CA LEU A 290 -3.42 -12.36 10.05
C LEU A 290 -2.90 -13.22 11.21
N THR A 291 -1.65 -13.01 11.65
CA THR A 291 -1.13 -13.69 12.85
C THR A 291 -1.82 -13.21 14.12
N ALA A 292 -2.12 -11.92 14.25
CA ALA A 292 -2.88 -11.40 15.39
C ALA A 292 -4.29 -11.99 15.46
N ILE A 293 -4.99 -12.09 14.32
CA ILE A 293 -6.31 -12.72 14.23
C ILE A 293 -6.24 -14.21 14.62
N GLU A 294 -5.22 -14.93 14.14
CA GLU A 294 -5.02 -16.35 14.48
C GLU A 294 -4.74 -16.56 15.98
N SER A 295 -3.91 -15.70 16.56
CA SER A 295 -3.62 -15.70 18.00
C SER A 295 -4.89 -15.43 18.83
N GLN A 296 -5.69 -14.44 18.44
CA GLN A 296 -6.98 -14.16 19.08
C GLN A 296 -7.95 -15.35 18.99
N ARG A 297 -8.04 -15.99 17.82
CA ARG A 297 -8.86 -17.21 17.62
C ARG A 297 -8.41 -18.33 18.57
N ALA A 298 -7.10 -18.57 18.69
CA ALA A 298 -6.56 -19.61 19.57
C ALA A 298 -6.90 -19.34 21.05
N VAL A 299 -6.80 -18.08 21.49
CA VAL A 299 -7.18 -17.67 22.86
C VAL A 299 -8.70 -17.82 23.09
N GLN A 300 -9.53 -17.39 22.14
CA GLN A 300 -10.99 -17.55 22.23
C GLN A 300 -11.39 -19.03 22.28
N THR A 301 -10.67 -19.88 21.53
CA THR A 301 -10.85 -21.33 21.58
C THR A 301 -10.48 -21.90 22.95
N HIS A 302 -9.43 -21.38 23.59
CA HIS A 302 -9.09 -21.76 24.96
C HIS A 302 -10.20 -21.41 25.95
N LEU A 303 -10.74 -20.19 25.87
CA LEU A 303 -11.84 -19.74 26.75
C LEU A 303 -13.09 -20.61 26.56
N TYR A 304 -13.42 -20.95 25.32
CA TYR A 304 -14.51 -21.86 25.01
C TYR A 304 -14.33 -23.23 25.65
N LEU A 305 -13.18 -23.87 25.43
CA LEU A 305 -12.88 -25.19 25.99
C LEU A 305 -12.88 -25.18 27.52
N LYS A 306 -12.32 -24.14 28.13
CA LYS A 306 -12.32 -23.98 29.59
C LYS A 306 -13.74 -23.82 30.15
N SER A 307 -14.61 -23.10 29.45
CA SER A 307 -16.01 -22.96 29.86
C SER A 307 -16.77 -24.29 29.79
N LYS A 308 -16.41 -25.18 28.86
CA LYS A 308 -17.02 -26.51 28.74
C LYS A 308 -16.62 -27.39 29.92
N ILE A 309 -15.32 -27.45 30.22
CA ILE A 309 -14.80 -28.21 31.38
C ILE A 309 -15.45 -27.75 32.69
N LEU A 310 -15.58 -26.44 32.90
CA LEU A 310 -16.14 -25.90 34.16
C LEU A 310 -17.65 -26.17 34.34
N ASN A 311 -18.36 -26.46 33.25
CA ASN A 311 -19.80 -26.72 33.26
C ASN A 311 -20.15 -28.20 33.14
N GLU A 312 -19.16 -29.10 33.09
CA GLU A 312 -19.41 -30.54 33.19
C GLU A 312 -19.82 -30.88 34.62
N PRO A 313 -20.90 -31.68 34.82
CA PRO A 313 -21.28 -32.12 36.16
C PRO A 313 -20.13 -32.95 36.75
N PRO A 314 -19.79 -32.78 38.05
CA PRO A 314 -18.80 -33.63 38.67
C PRO A 314 -19.25 -35.11 38.60
N GLU A 315 -18.35 -35.97 38.11
CA GLU A 315 -18.51 -37.43 38.13
C GLU A 315 -18.71 -37.98 39.55
#